data_AF-A0A9C7QDA7-F1
#
_entry.id   AF-A0A9C7QDA7-F1
#
_cell.length_a   1.000
_cell.length_b   1.000
_cell.length_c   1.000
_cell.angle_alpha   90.00
_cell.angle_beta   90.00
_cell.angle_gamma   90.00
#
_symmetry.space_group_name_H-M   'P 1'
#
loop_
_entity.id
_entity.type
_entity.pdbx_description
1 polymer ?
#
loop_
_entity_poly.entity_id
_entity_poly.type
_entity_poly.pdbx_seq_one_letter_code
_entity_poly.pdbx_strand_id
1 'polypeptide(L)'
;MDRLNDILHRIAGVQNLEYFLEEAWHDETSTVELVFHDPPSDFVFVIPESEWANLISAVNVERPEAAAAKQYHSARGRDLLISSGQSHELPKGHSYLVVPIQDIEVWRRSRLVLSWWFQELAEDGLTPPEILDYWMTEELGNAPKEWASQRDVHPEAVRKNVRQARKKLIE
;
A
#
# COMPACT_ATOMS: atom_id res chain seq x y z
N MET A 1 27.82 9.68 -7.89
CA MET A 1 26.44 9.14 -7.81
C MET A 1 25.92 9.03 -9.23
N ASP A 2 25.33 7.90 -9.62
CA ASP A 2 24.74 7.69 -10.94
C ASP A 2 23.54 8.64 -11.15
N ARG A 3 23.33 9.13 -12.38
CA ARG A 3 22.26 10.08 -12.72
C ARG A 3 20.88 9.50 -12.39
N LEU A 4 20.70 8.20 -12.59
CA LEU A 4 19.46 7.51 -12.20
C LEU A 4 19.24 7.53 -10.68
N ASN A 5 20.28 7.32 -9.88
CA ASN A 5 20.15 7.35 -8.42
C ASN A 5 19.75 8.74 -7.89
N ASP A 6 20.26 9.81 -8.51
CA ASP A 6 19.85 11.18 -8.19
C ASP A 6 18.36 11.40 -8.49
N ILE A 7 17.87 10.94 -9.64
CA ILE A 7 16.45 11.03 -10.01
C ILE A 7 15.58 10.24 -9.04
N LEU A 8 15.95 8.99 -8.72
CA LEU A 8 15.22 8.15 -7.78
C LEU A 8 15.16 8.79 -6.38
N HIS A 9 16.26 9.40 -5.94
CA HIS A 9 16.30 10.10 -4.65
C HIS A 9 15.39 11.33 -4.63
N ARG A 10 15.35 12.09 -5.74
CA ARG A 10 14.46 13.24 -5.88
C ARG A 10 12.99 12.80 -5.92
N ILE A 11 12.67 11.71 -6.63
CA ILE A 11 11.31 11.15 -6.66
C ILE A 11 10.91 10.71 -5.25
N ALA A 12 11.79 9.99 -4.56
CA ALA A 12 11.54 9.58 -3.18
C ALA A 12 11.31 10.80 -2.27
N GLY A 13 12.02 11.92 -2.49
CA GLY A 13 11.83 13.16 -1.73
C GLY A 13 10.48 13.87 -1.95
N VAL A 14 9.76 13.58 -3.04
CA VAL A 14 8.41 14.15 -3.29
C VAL A 14 7.29 13.14 -3.07
N GLN A 15 7.61 11.86 -2.90
CA GLN A 15 6.64 10.83 -2.53
C GLN A 15 6.15 11.08 -1.10
N ASN A 16 4.85 11.32 -0.95
CA ASN A 16 4.22 11.32 0.36
C ASN A 16 3.53 9.97 0.59
N LEU A 17 4.15 9.12 1.41
CA LEU A 17 3.59 7.81 1.75
C LEU A 17 2.18 7.95 2.36
N GLU A 18 1.91 9.01 3.13
CA GLU A 18 0.60 9.27 3.73
C GLU A 18 -0.47 9.47 2.65
N TYR A 19 -0.17 10.28 1.62
CA TYR A 19 -1.08 10.51 0.49
C TYR A 19 -1.40 9.23 -0.28
N PHE A 20 -0.40 8.42 -0.63
CA PHE A 20 -0.65 7.19 -1.39
C PHE A 20 -1.40 6.14 -0.56
N LEU A 21 -1.17 6.11 0.76
CA LEU A 21 -1.92 5.30 1.69
C LEU A 21 -3.38 5.75 1.75
N GLU A 22 -3.64 7.05 1.89
CA GLU A 22 -5.01 7.63 1.87
C GLU A 22 -5.72 7.35 0.55
N GLU A 23 -5.09 7.63 -0.59
CA GLU A 23 -5.67 7.39 -1.92
C GLU A 23 -5.96 5.90 -2.16
N ALA A 24 -5.07 5.00 -1.76
CA ALA A 24 -5.30 3.57 -1.91
C ALA A 24 -6.47 3.04 -1.05
N TRP A 25 -6.90 3.80 -0.04
CA TRP A 25 -7.86 3.35 0.97
C TRP A 25 -9.22 4.03 0.90
N HIS A 26 -9.27 5.32 0.56
CA HIS A 26 -10.47 6.15 0.78
C HIS A 26 -11.48 6.14 -0.36
N ASP A 27 -11.11 5.75 -1.57
CA ASP A 27 -11.98 5.98 -2.73
C ASP A 27 -12.19 4.69 -3.53
N GLU A 28 -13.44 4.20 -3.60
CA GLU A 28 -13.84 3.13 -4.53
C GLU A 28 -13.59 3.53 -6.00
N THR A 29 -13.38 4.81 -6.26
CA THR A 29 -12.98 5.38 -7.56
C THR A 29 -11.49 5.72 -7.64
N SER A 30 -10.72 5.45 -6.58
CA SER A 30 -9.27 5.60 -6.57
C SER A 30 -8.65 4.76 -7.68
N THR A 31 -7.65 5.35 -8.33
CA THR A 31 -6.82 4.67 -9.33
C THR A 31 -5.49 4.22 -8.75
N VAL A 32 -5.27 4.48 -7.46
CA VAL A 32 -4.12 4.05 -6.67
C VAL A 32 -4.51 2.78 -5.91
N GLU A 33 -3.70 1.74 -6.01
CA GLU A 33 -3.90 0.48 -5.27
C GLU A 33 -2.62 0.12 -4.54
N LEU A 34 -2.70 -0.23 -3.25
CA LEU A 34 -1.57 -0.78 -2.51
C LEU A 34 -1.48 -2.29 -2.77
N VAL A 35 -0.44 -2.74 -3.45
CA VAL A 35 -0.30 -4.14 -3.88
C VAL A 35 0.74 -4.94 -3.12
N PHE A 36 1.66 -4.26 -2.43
CA PHE A 36 2.64 -4.89 -1.55
C PHE A 36 3.07 -3.91 -0.47
N HIS A 37 3.29 -4.42 0.73
CA HIS A 37 4.00 -3.71 1.78
C HIS A 37 4.83 -4.71 2.60
N ASP A 38 6.05 -4.32 2.94
CA ASP A 38 6.88 -5.02 3.90
C ASP A 38 7.45 -4.00 4.87
N PRO A 39 6.66 -3.50 5.85
CA PRO A 39 7.15 -2.51 6.79
C PRO A 39 8.30 -3.10 7.65
N PRO A 40 9.36 -2.33 7.92
CA PRO A 40 9.51 -0.90 7.62
C PRO A 40 10.31 -0.65 6.32
N SER A 41 10.29 -1.54 5.33
CA SER A 41 11.18 -1.53 4.17
C SER A 41 10.60 -0.79 2.97
N ASP A 42 9.54 -1.36 2.37
CA ASP A 42 9.06 -0.96 1.03
C ASP A 42 7.53 -1.05 0.97
N PHE A 43 6.92 -0.08 0.29
CA PHE A 43 5.54 -0.13 -0.19
C PHE A 43 5.54 -0.12 -1.72
N VAL A 44 4.63 -0.88 -2.34
CA VAL A 44 4.43 -0.87 -3.79
C VAL A 44 2.98 -0.50 -4.06
N PHE A 45 2.81 0.60 -4.77
CA PHE A 45 1.52 1.05 -5.26
C PHE A 45 1.41 0.81 -6.75
N VAL A 46 0.22 0.50 -7.23
CA VAL A 46 -0.16 0.61 -8.64
C VAL A 46 -0.79 1.97 -8.81
N ILE A 47 -0.22 2.80 -9.68
CA ILE A 47 -0.70 4.17 -9.92
C ILE A 47 -0.93 4.41 -11.42
N PRO A 48 -1.88 5.29 -11.81
CA PRO A 48 -2.13 5.60 -13.21
C PRO A 48 -1.00 6.44 -13.83
N GLU A 49 -0.94 6.47 -15.16
CA GLU A 49 0.00 7.34 -15.89
C GLU A 49 -0.10 8.83 -15.52
N SER A 50 -1.31 9.31 -15.18
CA SER A 50 -1.53 10.69 -14.75
C SER A 50 -0.77 11.00 -13.46
N GLU A 51 -0.74 10.06 -12.52
CA GLU A 51 -0.06 10.23 -11.25
C GLU A 51 1.46 10.16 -11.40
N TRP A 52 1.92 9.29 -12.30
CA TRP A 52 3.31 9.32 -12.76
C TRP A 52 3.70 10.67 -13.36
N ALA A 53 2.84 11.26 -14.19
CA ALA A 53 3.11 12.57 -14.79
C ALA A 53 3.18 13.68 -13.73
N ASN A 54 2.34 13.62 -12.69
CA ASN A 54 2.37 14.55 -11.56
C ASN A 54 3.70 14.46 -10.79
N LEU A 55 4.13 13.24 -10.44
CA LEU A 55 5.40 13.00 -9.77
C LEU A 55 6.58 13.53 -10.59
N ILE A 56 6.64 13.17 -11.88
CA ILE A 56 7.72 13.59 -12.79
C ILE A 56 7.75 15.11 -12.98
N SER A 57 6.59 15.77 -13.03
CA SER A 57 6.49 17.22 -13.08
C SER A 57 7.09 17.87 -11.81
N ALA A 58 6.79 17.31 -10.64
CA ALA A 58 7.31 17.81 -9.36
C ALA A 58 8.84 17.71 -9.25
N VAL A 59 9.45 16.65 -9.80
CA VAL A 59 10.91 16.53 -9.85
C VAL A 59 11.57 17.20 -11.05
N ASN A 60 10.84 17.78 -12.01
CA ASN A 60 11.42 18.53 -13.13
C ASN A 60 12.60 17.79 -13.81
N VAL A 61 12.33 16.61 -14.36
CA VAL A 61 13.31 15.75 -15.07
C VAL A 61 12.94 15.56 -16.54
N GLU A 62 13.91 15.24 -17.39
CA GLU A 62 13.66 15.06 -18.82
C GLU A 62 12.91 13.75 -19.12
N ARG A 63 12.27 13.67 -20.30
CA ARG A 63 11.50 12.47 -20.69
C ARG A 63 12.29 11.15 -20.65
N PRO A 64 13.54 11.06 -21.13
CA PRO A 64 14.30 9.81 -21.06
C PRO A 64 14.61 9.40 -19.62
N GLU A 65 14.85 10.38 -18.76
CA GLU A 65 15.13 10.19 -17.33
C GLU A 65 13.90 9.70 -16.57
N ALA A 66 12.74 10.32 -16.85
CA ALA A 66 11.46 9.88 -16.33
C ALA A 66 11.12 8.44 -16.74
N ALA A 67 11.37 8.08 -18.00
CA ALA A 67 11.15 6.72 -18.50
C ALA A 67 12.04 5.70 -17.78
N ALA A 68 13.32 6.03 -17.56
CA ALA A 68 14.26 5.16 -16.84
C ALA A 68 13.85 4.96 -15.37
N ALA A 69 13.46 6.04 -14.68
CA ALA A 69 12.98 5.95 -13.30
C ALA A 69 11.71 5.10 -13.19
N LYS A 70 10.74 5.32 -14.07
CA LYS A 70 9.52 4.53 -14.12
C LYS A 70 9.79 3.04 -14.37
N GLN A 71 10.71 2.74 -15.29
CA GLN A 71 11.13 1.37 -15.57
C GLN A 71 11.78 0.73 -14.35
N TYR A 72 12.59 1.49 -13.59
CA TYR A 72 13.17 1.01 -12.34
C TYR A 72 12.10 0.64 -11.31
N HIS A 73 11.15 1.53 -11.01
CA HIS A 73 10.08 1.23 -10.05
C HIS A 73 9.20 0.06 -10.54
N SER A 74 8.93 -0.03 -11.84
CA SER A 74 8.17 -1.14 -12.42
C SER A 74 8.89 -2.49 -12.30
N ALA A 75 10.21 -2.52 -12.50
CA ALA A 75 11.00 -3.73 -12.31
C ALA A 75 11.08 -4.12 -10.83
N ARG A 76 11.43 -3.16 -9.96
CA ARG A 76 11.56 -3.41 -8.50
C ARG A 76 10.24 -3.85 -7.88
N GLY A 77 9.12 -3.20 -8.21
CA GLY A 77 7.80 -3.58 -7.69
C GLY A 77 7.41 -4.99 -8.09
N ARG A 78 7.69 -5.37 -9.35
CA ARG A 78 7.47 -6.74 -9.83
C ARG A 78 8.35 -7.76 -9.09
N ASP A 79 9.63 -7.44 -8.88
CA ASP A 79 10.55 -8.32 -8.17
C ASP A 79 10.10 -8.55 -6.72
N LEU A 80 9.62 -7.51 -6.03
CA LEU A 80 9.09 -7.60 -4.66
C LEU A 80 7.84 -8.49 -4.60
N LEU A 81 6.88 -8.31 -5.52
CA LEU A 81 5.68 -9.15 -5.61
C LEU A 81 6.04 -10.62 -5.87
N ILE A 82 6.91 -10.90 -6.84
CA ILE A 82 7.36 -12.27 -7.13
C ILE A 82 8.05 -12.90 -5.92
N SER A 83 8.93 -12.15 -5.25
CA SER A 83 9.69 -12.66 -4.11
C SER A 83 8.81 -12.99 -2.89
N SER A 84 7.69 -12.30 -2.74
CA SER A 84 6.70 -12.55 -1.68
C SER A 84 5.66 -13.61 -2.05
N GLY A 85 5.70 -14.15 -3.27
CA GLY A 85 4.70 -15.10 -3.77
C GLY A 85 3.35 -14.45 -4.08
N GLN A 86 3.27 -13.12 -4.10
CA GLN A 86 2.08 -12.38 -4.52
C GLN A 86 2.06 -12.22 -6.04
N SER A 87 0.87 -12.33 -6.63
CA SER A 87 0.66 -12.06 -8.05
C SER A 87 -0.36 -10.95 -8.21
N HIS A 88 0.00 -9.91 -8.96
CA HIS A 88 -0.90 -8.81 -9.30
C HIS A 88 -0.90 -8.58 -10.82
N GLU A 89 -2.10 -8.45 -11.41
CA GLU A 89 -2.25 -8.11 -12.82
C GLU A 89 -2.30 -6.59 -12.97
N LEU A 90 -1.23 -6.03 -13.54
CA LEU A 90 -1.11 -4.59 -13.71
C LEU A 90 -2.13 -4.07 -14.74
N PRO A 91 -3.06 -3.18 -14.36
CA PRO A 91 -4.05 -2.65 -15.29
C PRO A 91 -3.41 -1.83 -16.43
N LYS A 92 -4.10 -1.73 -17.57
CA LYS A 92 -3.62 -0.92 -18.69
C LYS A 92 -3.51 0.56 -18.28
N GLY A 93 -2.41 1.21 -18.63
CA GLY A 93 -2.17 2.62 -18.26
C GLY A 93 -1.81 2.83 -16.80
N HIS A 94 -1.38 1.78 -16.10
CA HIS A 94 -0.87 1.86 -14.74
C HIS A 94 0.58 1.37 -14.68
N SER A 95 1.27 1.70 -13.60
CA SER A 95 2.65 1.27 -13.36
C SER A 95 2.94 1.21 -11.87
N TYR A 96 3.86 0.34 -11.47
CA TYR A 96 4.26 0.24 -10.07
C TYR A 96 5.08 1.46 -9.65
N LEU A 97 4.74 2.01 -8.49
CA LEU A 97 5.51 2.98 -7.74
C LEU A 97 6.00 2.31 -6.45
N VAL A 98 7.31 2.14 -6.35
CA VAL A 98 7.93 1.70 -5.09
C VAL A 98 8.24 2.91 -4.23
N VAL A 99 7.72 2.94 -3.01
CA VAL A 99 8.00 3.97 -1.99
C VAL A 99 8.80 3.31 -0.86
N PRO A 100 10.14 3.49 -0.83
CA PRO A 100 10.96 2.99 0.27
C PRO A 100 10.73 3.84 1.52
N ILE A 101 10.73 3.23 2.70
CA ILE A 101 10.73 4.00 3.95
C ILE A 101 12.12 4.59 4.14
N GLN A 102 12.20 5.92 4.08
CA GLN A 102 13.46 6.64 4.22
C GLN A 102 13.93 6.76 5.67
N ASP A 103 12.98 6.72 6.63
CA ASP A 103 13.21 6.95 8.06
C ASP A 103 12.07 6.32 8.91
N ILE A 104 12.42 5.82 10.10
CA ILE A 104 11.48 5.36 11.13
C ILE A 104 10.44 6.42 11.52
N GLU A 105 10.74 7.72 11.43
CA GLU A 105 9.77 8.79 11.71
C GLU A 105 8.72 8.95 10.59
N VAL A 106 9.07 8.65 9.33
CA VAL A 106 8.08 8.54 8.25
C VAL A 106 7.14 7.37 8.53
N TRP A 107 7.70 6.21 8.89
CA TRP A 107 6.88 5.07 9.29
C TRP A 107 5.97 5.35 10.49
N ARG A 108 6.48 6.04 11.52
CA ARG A 108 5.68 6.41 12.70
C ARG A 108 4.50 7.31 12.35
N ARG A 109 4.67 8.27 11.44
CA ARG A 109 3.59 9.15 10.98
C ARG A 109 2.61 8.44 10.06
N SER A 110 3.07 7.61 9.13
CA SER A 110 2.18 6.76 8.31
C SER A 110 1.42 5.74 9.17
N ARG A 111 2.00 5.27 10.29
CA ARG A 111 1.29 4.48 11.29
C ARG A 111 0.22 5.28 12.04
N LEU A 112 0.37 6.60 12.16
CA LEU A 112 -0.71 7.44 12.66
C LEU A 112 -1.87 7.48 11.66
N VAL A 113 -1.62 7.61 10.36
CA VAL A 113 -2.66 7.50 9.31
C VAL A 113 -3.38 6.15 9.40
N LEU A 114 -2.64 5.04 9.50
CA LEU A 114 -3.19 3.70 9.76
C LEU A 114 -4.02 3.62 11.05
N SER A 115 -3.64 4.37 12.10
CA SER A 115 -4.37 4.41 13.36
C SER A 115 -5.65 5.26 13.31
N TRP A 116 -5.68 6.29 12.46
CA TRP A 116 -6.90 7.04 12.16
C TRP A 116 -7.89 6.15 11.42
N TRP A 117 -7.44 5.27 10.52
CA TRP A 117 -8.33 4.29 9.89
C TRP A 117 -8.90 3.27 10.87
N PHE A 118 -8.12 2.80 11.85
CA PHE A 118 -8.67 1.99 12.93
C PHE A 118 -9.69 2.75 13.79
N GLN A 119 -9.57 4.07 13.88
CA GLN A 119 -10.56 4.91 14.53
C GLN A 119 -11.84 5.06 13.70
N GLU A 120 -11.73 5.30 12.40
CA GLU A 120 -12.89 5.38 11.47
C GLU A 120 -13.67 4.06 11.44
N LEU A 121 -12.98 2.92 11.30
CA LEU A 121 -13.64 1.60 11.38
C LEU A 121 -14.34 1.38 12.73
N ALA A 122 -13.81 1.94 13.82
CA ALA A 122 -14.46 1.90 15.13
C ALA A 122 -15.68 2.83 15.20
N GLU A 123 -15.64 3.98 14.51
CA GLU A 123 -16.77 4.91 14.35
C GLU A 123 -17.90 4.28 13.50
N ASP A 124 -17.56 3.46 12.50
CA ASP A 124 -18.47 2.59 11.73
C ASP A 124 -18.98 1.37 12.54
N GLY A 125 -18.64 1.31 13.84
CA GLY A 125 -19.17 0.35 14.79
C GLY A 125 -18.48 -1.02 14.74
N LEU A 126 -17.33 -1.16 14.07
CA LEU A 126 -16.53 -2.37 14.18
C LEU A 126 -15.85 -2.42 15.56
N THR A 127 -15.83 -3.60 16.14
CA THR A 127 -15.11 -3.85 17.39
C THR A 127 -13.61 -4.03 17.09
N PRO A 128 -12.70 -3.76 18.05
CA PRO A 128 -11.26 -3.94 17.82
C PRO A 128 -10.86 -5.34 17.30
N PRO A 129 -11.49 -6.45 17.73
CA PRO A 129 -11.29 -7.77 17.10
C PRO A 129 -11.74 -7.87 15.64
N GLU A 130 -12.85 -7.23 15.28
CA GLU A 130 -13.38 -7.21 13.90
C GLU A 130 -12.46 -6.41 12.99
N ILE A 131 -12.02 -5.24 13.45
CA ILE A 131 -11.06 -4.38 12.77
C ILE A 131 -9.76 -5.13 12.49
N LEU A 132 -9.18 -5.73 13.53
CA LEU A 132 -7.91 -6.44 13.43
C LEU A 132 -8.01 -7.68 12.54
N ASP A 133 -9.07 -8.48 12.66
CA ASP A 133 -9.23 -9.67 11.83
C ASP A 133 -9.51 -9.32 10.38
N TYR A 134 -10.35 -8.31 10.14
CA TYR A 134 -10.61 -7.78 8.80
C TYR A 134 -9.33 -7.30 8.14
N TRP A 135 -8.57 -6.44 8.83
CA TRP A 135 -7.27 -5.95 8.34
C TRP A 135 -6.30 -7.08 8.01
N MET A 136 -6.11 -8.01 8.94
CA MET A 136 -5.12 -9.07 8.75
C MET A 136 -5.48 -10.03 7.62
N THR A 137 -6.76 -10.28 7.34
CA THR A 137 -7.17 -11.24 6.31
C THR A 137 -7.49 -10.63 4.96
N GLU A 138 -8.18 -9.49 4.93
CA GLU A 138 -8.61 -8.85 3.68
C GLU A 138 -7.49 -7.98 3.10
N GLU A 139 -6.79 -7.25 3.97
CA GLU A 139 -5.84 -6.20 3.54
C GLU A 139 -4.41 -6.74 3.48
N LEU A 140 -4.02 -7.53 4.48
CA LEU A 140 -2.71 -8.19 4.49
C LEU A 140 -2.71 -9.55 3.79
N GLY A 141 -3.87 -9.99 3.27
CA GLY A 141 -4.00 -11.24 2.53
C GLY A 141 -3.71 -12.52 3.32
N ASN A 142 -3.65 -12.48 4.66
CA ASN A 142 -3.41 -13.70 5.43
C ASN A 142 -4.61 -14.64 5.33
N ALA A 143 -4.35 -15.93 5.11
CA ALA A 143 -5.40 -16.92 5.24
C ALA A 143 -5.95 -16.91 6.67
N PRO A 144 -7.29 -16.95 6.89
CA PRO A 144 -7.88 -16.91 8.23
C PRO A 144 -7.35 -17.98 9.19
N LYS A 145 -6.90 -19.13 8.65
CA LYS A 145 -6.28 -20.20 9.43
C LYS A 145 -4.89 -19.83 9.95
N GLU A 146 -4.08 -19.18 9.11
CA GLU A 146 -2.71 -18.78 9.44
C GLU A 146 -2.71 -17.62 10.42
N TRP A 147 -3.55 -16.61 10.17
CA TRP A 147 -3.74 -15.50 11.08
C TRP A 147 -4.28 -15.96 12.45
N ALA A 148 -5.27 -16.84 12.47
CA ALA A 148 -5.81 -17.39 13.72
C ALA A 148 -4.73 -18.12 14.55
N SER A 149 -3.80 -18.81 13.90
CA SER A 149 -2.68 -19.47 14.57
C SER A 149 -1.70 -18.46 15.18
N GLN A 150 -1.46 -17.32 14.53
CA GLN A 150 -0.58 -16.26 15.05
C GLN A 150 -1.23 -15.50 16.20
N ARG A 151 -2.54 -15.31 16.13
CA ARG A 151 -3.35 -14.61 17.15
C ARG A 151 -3.76 -15.51 18.32
N ASP A 152 -3.49 -16.81 18.25
CA ASP A 152 -3.89 -17.84 19.23
C ASP A 152 -5.41 -17.89 19.45
N VAL A 153 -6.18 -17.94 18.36
CA VAL A 153 -7.65 -18.06 18.36
C VAL A 153 -8.12 -19.15 17.40
N HIS A 154 -9.40 -19.54 17.50
CA HIS A 154 -9.97 -20.48 16.54
C HIS A 154 -10.20 -19.82 15.17
N PRO A 155 -9.88 -20.46 14.03
CA PRO A 155 -10.08 -19.88 12.69
C PRO A 155 -11.52 -19.42 12.42
N GLU A 156 -12.49 -20.09 13.03
CA GLU A 156 -13.90 -19.71 12.92
C GLU A 156 -14.23 -18.37 13.58
N ALA A 157 -13.51 -17.99 14.65
CA ALA A 157 -13.66 -16.68 15.27
C ALA A 157 -13.20 -15.56 14.32
N VAL A 158 -12.06 -15.77 13.65
CA VAL A 158 -11.56 -14.86 12.61
C VAL A 158 -12.57 -14.73 11.47
N ARG A 159 -13.04 -15.84 10.88
CA ARG A 159 -14.05 -15.80 9.80
C ARG A 159 -15.34 -15.10 10.21
N LYS A 160 -15.81 -15.33 11.44
CA LYS A 160 -16.99 -14.66 11.98
C LYS A 160 -16.77 -13.16 12.05
N ASN A 161 -15.64 -12.71 12.60
CA ASN A 161 -15.32 -11.30 12.74
C ASN A 161 -15.16 -10.60 11.39
N VAL A 162 -14.48 -11.22 10.42
CA VAL A 162 -14.36 -10.72 9.05
C VAL A 162 -15.75 -10.57 8.39
N ARG A 163 -16.62 -11.57 8.54
CA ARG A 163 -17.99 -11.50 8.03
C ARG A 163 -18.80 -10.38 8.68
N GLN A 164 -18.62 -10.16 9.98
CA GLN A 164 -19.30 -9.08 10.70
C GLN A 164 -18.78 -7.70 10.29
N ALA A 165 -17.46 -7.55 10.13
CA ALA A 165 -16.83 -6.34 9.60
C ALA A 165 -17.37 -5.99 8.20
N ARG A 166 -17.32 -6.94 7.27
CA ARG A 166 -17.89 -6.76 5.91
C ARG A 166 -19.35 -6.32 5.93
N LYS A 167 -20.15 -6.87 6.84
CA LYS A 167 -21.57 -6.49 6.94
C LYS A 167 -21.72 -5.03 7.37
N LYS A 168 -20.93 -4.57 8.34
CA LYS A 168 -20.99 -3.20 8.88
C LYS A 168 -20.46 -2.16 7.90
N LEU A 169 -19.47 -2.51 7.08
CA LEU A 169 -18.90 -1.62 6.08
C LEU A 169 -19.77 -1.44 4.82
N ILE A 170 -20.82 -2.26 4.65
CA ILE A 170 -21.77 -2.17 3.52
C ILE A 170 -23.06 -1.40 3.91
N GLU A 171 -23.36 -1.25 5.21
CA GLU A 171 -24.57 -0.60 5.74
C GLU A 171 -24.38 0.92 5.91
#